data_AF-A0A834LFN9-F1
#
_entry.id   AF-A0A834LFN9-F1
#
_cell.length_a   1.000
_cell.length_b   1.000
_cell.length_c   1.000
_cell.angle_alpha   90.00
_cell.angle_beta   90.00
_cell.angle_gamma   90.00
#
_symmetry.space_group_name_H-M   'P 1'
#
loop_
_entity.id
_entity.type
_entity.pdbx_description
1 polymer ?
#
loop_
_entity_poly.entity_id
_entity_poly.type
_entity_poly.pdbx_seq_one_letter_code
_entity_poly.pdbx_strand_id
1 'polypeptide(L)'
;MWSCANGGGYYHYYYSVVDRIVPVDIYVPGCPPTAEALLYAVVLDIRQLCQEEGIKCAWIKRDANGLAHLIADQSSEGSSSGQLGGVSWSHHFSLFS
;
A
#
# COMPACT_ATOMS: atom_id res chain seq x y z
N MET A 1 -15.76 1.54 4.98
CA MET A 1 -16.25 2.67 5.80
C MET A 1 -17.77 2.73 5.76
N TRP A 2 -18.45 2.76 6.90
CA TRP A 2 -19.89 2.52 7.01
C TRP A 2 -20.74 3.75 6.66
N SER A 3 -22.00 3.55 6.25
CA SER A 3 -22.95 4.62 5.96
C SER A 3 -23.06 5.68 7.07
N CYS A 4 -22.95 5.29 8.34
CA CYS A 4 -22.96 6.22 9.48
C CYS A 4 -21.68 7.08 9.60
N ALA A 5 -20.54 6.61 9.08
CA ALA A 5 -19.27 7.34 9.10
C ALA A 5 -19.11 8.26 7.87
N ASN A 6 -19.58 7.82 6.70
CA ASN A 6 -19.39 8.47 5.38
C ASN A 6 -20.34 9.66 5.10
N GLY A 7 -20.88 10.32 6.13
CA GLY A 7 -21.90 11.36 5.96
C GLY A 7 -23.20 11.11 6.74
N GLY A 8 -23.21 10.12 7.63
CA GLY A 8 -24.23 9.99 8.67
C GLY A 8 -25.36 9.02 8.36
N GLY A 9 -25.58 8.63 7.10
CA GLY A 9 -26.44 7.49 6.77
C GLY A 9 -27.81 7.51 7.46
N TYR A 10 -28.13 6.44 8.19
CA TYR A 10 -29.37 6.35 8.98
C TYR A 10 -29.47 7.41 10.09
N TYR A 11 -28.34 7.88 10.62
CA TYR A 11 -28.23 8.89 11.68
C TYR A 11 -27.72 10.24 11.16
N HIS A 12 -28.04 10.63 9.93
CA HIS A 12 -27.53 11.85 9.28
C HIS A 12 -27.79 13.14 10.10
N TYR A 13 -28.81 13.15 10.96
CA TYR A 13 -29.14 14.30 11.83
C TYR A 13 -28.47 14.28 13.20
N TYR A 14 -27.65 13.28 13.52
CA TYR A 14 -26.92 13.20 14.79
C TYR A 14 -25.55 13.88 14.71
N TYR A 15 -25.06 14.36 15.85
CA TYR A 15 -23.78 15.09 15.99
C TYR A 15 -22.52 14.26 15.68
N SER A 16 -22.66 12.96 15.45
CA SER A 16 -21.55 12.00 15.36
C SER A 16 -21.11 11.67 13.92
N VAL A 17 -21.38 12.55 12.94
CA VAL A 17 -20.95 12.34 11.55
C VAL A 17 -19.49 12.74 11.38
N VAL A 18 -18.62 11.75 11.14
CA VAL A 18 -17.15 11.90 11.17
C VAL A 18 -16.57 12.48 9.87
N ASP A 19 -17.34 12.41 8.78
CA ASP A 19 -16.98 12.79 7.40
C ASP A 19 -16.43 14.21 7.23
N ARG A 20 -16.73 15.11 8.17
CA ARG A 20 -16.31 16.52 8.13
C ARG A 20 -15.11 16.83 9.02
N ILE A 21 -14.66 15.88 9.84
CA ILE A 21 -13.58 16.07 10.82
C ILE A 21 -12.25 15.50 10.33
N VAL A 22 -12.29 14.32 9.72
CA VAL A 22 -11.08 13.60 9.28
C VAL A 22 -11.18 13.38 7.78
N PRO A 23 -10.12 13.63 6.99
CA PRO A 23 -10.09 13.26 5.59
C PRO A 23 -10.20 11.74 5.46
N VAL A 24 -11.03 11.31 4.51
CA VAL A 24 -11.31 9.90 4.28
C VAL A 24 -10.69 9.51 2.96
N ASP A 25 -9.84 8.49 2.98
CA ASP A 25 -9.16 8.00 1.78
C ASP A 25 -10.07 7.13 0.92
N ILE A 26 -10.85 6.23 1.55
CA ILE A 26 -11.73 5.29 0.82
C ILE A 26 -13.10 5.13 1.46
N TYR A 27 -14.13 5.28 0.62
CA TYR A 27 -15.52 5.01 0.96
C TYR A 27 -15.92 3.60 0.52
N VAL A 28 -16.35 2.76 1.47
CA VAL A 28 -16.85 1.39 1.15
C VAL A 28 -18.37 1.37 1.24
N PRO A 29 -19.12 1.03 0.19
CA PRO A 29 -20.58 0.99 0.26
C PRO A 29 -21.05 -0.19 1.12
N GLY A 30 -22.07 0.02 1.94
CA GLY A 30 -22.75 -1.02 2.71
C GLY A 30 -23.16 -0.61 4.13
N CYS A 31 -24.22 -1.25 4.65
CA CYS A 31 -24.69 -1.06 6.02
C CYS A 31 -25.43 -2.33 6.51
N PRO A 32 -24.71 -3.36 7.00
CA PRO A 32 -23.26 -3.49 7.14
C PRO A 32 -22.56 -3.80 5.81
N PRO A 33 -21.34 -3.29 5.54
CA PRO A 33 -20.54 -3.76 4.41
C PRO A 33 -20.21 -5.25 4.60
N THR A 34 -20.18 -6.00 3.51
CA THR A 34 -19.74 -7.41 3.55
C THR A 34 -18.26 -7.48 3.90
N ALA A 35 -17.87 -8.57 4.58
CA ALA A 35 -16.47 -8.78 4.97
C ALA A 35 -15.51 -8.71 3.76
N GLU A 36 -15.95 -9.24 2.62
CA GLU A 36 -15.20 -9.21 1.35
C GLU A 36 -15.01 -7.79 0.83
N ALA A 37 -16.05 -6.95 0.86
CA ALA A 37 -15.97 -5.57 0.39
C ALA A 37 -15.00 -4.73 1.25
N LEU A 38 -14.98 -4.98 2.56
CA LEU A 38 -14.05 -4.32 3.45
C LEU A 38 -12.60 -4.75 3.19
N LEU A 39 -12.36 -6.05 3.00
CA LEU A 39 -11.02 -6.57 2.72
C LEU A 39 -10.49 -6.07 1.37
N TYR A 40 -11.36 -6.03 0.36
CA TYR A 40 -11.03 -5.54 -0.97
C TYR A 40 -10.60 -4.07 -0.92
N ALA A 41 -11.33 -3.23 -0.19
CA ALA A 41 -10.99 -1.81 -0.02
C ALA A 41 -9.61 -1.62 0.62
N VAL A 42 -9.28 -2.39 1.66
CA VAL A 42 -7.96 -2.32 2.33
C VAL A 42 -6.82 -2.74 1.39
N VAL A 43 -7.01 -3.81 0.61
CA VAL A 43 -5.98 -4.27 -0.34
C VAL A 43 -5.77 -3.24 -1.46
N LEU A 44 -6.83 -2.59 -1.93
CA LEU A 44 -6.72 -1.51 -2.90
C LEU A 44 -5.98 -0.30 -2.32
N ASP A 45 -6.31 0.11 -1.10
CA ASP A 45 -5.67 1.23 -0.41
C ASP A 45 -4.16 1.01 -0.28
N ILE A 46 -3.77 -0.17 0.23
CA ILE A 46 -2.36 -0.54 0.37
C ILE A 46 -1.66 -0.45 -0.97
N ARG A 47 -2.25 -1.00 -2.05
CA ARG A 47 -1.65 -0.95 -3.40
C ARG A 47 -1.44 0.46 -3.90
N GLN A 48 -2.41 1.34 -3.71
CA GLN A 48 -2.32 2.73 -4.15
C GLN A 48 -1.26 3.49 -3.36
N LEU A 49 -1.20 3.30 -2.04
CA LEU A 49 -0.15 3.85 -1.19
C LEU A 49 1.26 3.36 -1.59
N CYS A 50 1.41 2.10 -2.00
CA CYS A 50 2.69 1.60 -2.52
C CYS A 50 3.11 2.34 -3.80
N GLN A 51 2.14 2.71 -4.65
CA GLN A 51 2.37 3.27 -5.98
C GLN A 51 2.62 4.78 -5.95
N GLU A 52 1.85 5.53 -5.15
CA GLU A 52 1.84 6.99 -5.17
C GLU A 52 2.81 7.59 -4.15
N GLU A 53 2.85 7.03 -2.94
CA GLU A 53 3.63 7.58 -1.81
C GLU A 53 5.01 6.92 -1.67
N GLY A 54 5.34 5.94 -2.53
CA GLY A 54 6.62 5.22 -2.49
C GLY A 54 6.83 4.43 -1.19
N ILE A 55 5.74 4.12 -0.47
CA ILE A 55 5.80 3.32 0.76
C ILE A 55 6.19 1.90 0.36
N LYS A 56 7.30 1.40 0.90
CA LYS A 56 7.78 0.04 0.64
C LYS A 56 6.79 -0.98 1.20
N CYS A 57 5.95 -1.53 0.33
CA CYS A 57 5.05 -2.60 0.68
C CYS A 57 5.80 -3.93 0.69
N ALA A 58 5.67 -4.67 1.80
CA ALA A 58 6.27 -5.97 1.96
C ALA A 58 5.22 -7.01 2.32
N TRP A 59 5.33 -8.18 1.70
CA TRP A 59 4.45 -9.32 1.93
C TRP A 59 5.22 -10.46 2.58
N ILE A 60 4.60 -11.16 3.53
CA ILE A 60 5.20 -12.36 4.12
C ILE A 60 4.93 -13.54 3.20
N LYS A 61 6.00 -14.12 2.63
CA LYS A 61 5.94 -15.40 1.93
C LYS A 61 6.51 -16.49 2.83
N ARG A 62 5.79 -17.61 2.96
CA ARG A 62 6.34 -18.82 3.57
C ARG A 62 6.89 -19.73 2.48
N ASP A 63 8.11 -20.19 2.67
CA ASP A 63 8.72 -21.20 1.80
C ASP A 63 8.20 -22.60 2.14
N ALA A 64 8.52 -23.58 1.30
CA ALA A 64 8.14 -24.99 1.52
C ALA A 64 8.63 -25.55 2.88
N ASN A 65 9.68 -24.94 3.44
CA ASN A 65 10.24 -25.30 4.75
C ASN A 65 9.59 -24.55 5.93
N GLY A 66 8.55 -23.74 5.68
CA GLY A 66 7.83 -22.97 6.70
C GLY A 66 8.52 -21.69 7.17
N LEU A 67 9.71 -21.37 6.65
CA LEU A 67 10.40 -20.11 6.93
C LEU A 67 9.67 -18.93 6.29
N ALA A 68 9.51 -17.84 7.04
CA ALA A 68 8.84 -16.63 6.61
C ALA A 68 9.87 -15.61 6.11
N HIS A 69 9.72 -15.17 4.86
CA HIS A 69 10.53 -14.15 4.22
C HIS A 69 9.66 -12.92 3.92
N LEU A 70 10.19 -11.72 4.20
CA LEU A 70 9.59 -10.46 3.79
C LEU A 70 10.00 -10.19 2.33
N ILE A 71 9.02 -10.11 1.44
CA ILE A 71 9.21 -9.80 0.03
C ILE A 71 8.69 -8.39 -0.21
N ALA A 72 9.59 -7.47 -0.52
CA ALA A 72 9.20 -6.14 -0.98
C ALA A 72 8.65 -6.22 -2.41
N ASP A 73 7.56 -5.51 -2.68
CA ASP A 73 6.98 -5.36 -4.01
C ASP A 73 7.89 -4.47 -4.87
N GLN A 74 8.49 -5.00 -5.93
CA GLN A 74 9.36 -4.25 -6.84
C GLN A 74 8.56 -3.58 -7.98
N SER A 75 7.40 -2.98 -7.69
CA SER A 75 6.57 -2.33 -8.72
C SER A 75 7.05 -0.93 -9.17
N SER A 76 8.29 -0.55 -8.88
CA SER A 76 8.92 0.68 -9.40
C SER A 76 10.15 0.41 -10.27
N GLU A 77 10.03 -0.48 -11.26
CA GLU A 77 10.92 -0.45 -12.44
C GLU A 77 10.26 0.39 -13.54
N GLY A 78 10.25 1.71 -13.34
CA GLY A 78 9.71 2.65 -14.32
C GLY A 78 9.91 4.10 -13.90
N SER A 79 11.02 4.70 -14.35
CA SER A 79 11.35 6.14 -14.33
C SER A 79 12.12 6.67 -13.10
N SER A 80 13.41 6.36 -13.03
CA SER A 80 14.46 7.39 -13.17
C SER A 80 15.84 6.74 -13.07
N SER A 81 16.62 6.93 -14.13
CA SER A 81 18.07 6.86 -14.11
C SER A 81 18.61 7.78 -13.02
N GLY A 82 19.07 7.20 -11.91
CA GLY A 82 19.67 7.91 -10.79
C GLY A 82 20.52 6.96 -9.97
N GLN A 83 21.77 6.79 -10.37
CA GLN A 83 22.80 6.04 -9.65
C GLN A 83 22.90 6.48 -8.19
N LEU A 84 22.63 5.58 -7.25
CA LEU A 84 23.23 5.53 -5.90
C LEU A 84 23.16 4.04 -5.50
N GLY A 85 24.20 3.22 -5.67
CA GLY A 85 25.42 3.26 -4.89
C GLY A 85 25.81 1.82 -4.53
N GLY A 86 26.05 1.00 -5.55
CA GLY A 86 26.59 -0.36 -5.42
C GLY A 86 28.00 -0.40 -6.01
N VAL A 87 28.96 0.23 -5.33
CA VAL A 87 30.38 0.08 -5.66
C VAL A 87 30.84 -1.32 -5.27
N SER A 88 30.68 -2.28 -6.18
CA SER A 88 31.48 -3.50 -6.20
C SER A 88 32.84 -3.15 -6.81
N TRP A 89 33.82 -2.88 -5.94
CA TRP A 89 35.22 -2.74 -6.32
C TRP A 89 35.72 -4.08 -6.87
N SER A 90 35.84 -4.19 -8.20
CA SER A 90 36.63 -5.23 -8.85
C SER A 90 37.73 -4.54 -9.65
N HIS A 91 38.84 -4.24 -8.97
CA HIS A 91 40.10 -3.91 -9.62
C HIS A 91 40.59 -5.13 -10.42
N HIS A 92 40.28 -5.20 -11.71
CA HIS A 92 41.10 -5.93 -12.67
C HIS A 92 40.72 -5.57 -14.11
N PHE A 93 41.23 -4.46 -14.63
CA PHE A 93 41.40 -4.29 -16.07
C PHE A 93 42.57 -3.34 -16.32
N SER A 94 43.76 -3.83 -15.99
CA SER A 94 44.99 -3.39 -16.65
C SER A 94 45.04 -4.07 -18.02
N LEU A 95 45.51 -3.34 -19.03
CA LEU A 95 45.77 -3.72 -20.43
C LEU A 95 44.64 -3.47 -21.44
N PHE A 96 44.47 -2.18 -21.77
CA PHE A 96 44.35 -1.76 -23.16
C PHE A 96 45.34 -0.62 -23.41
N SER A 97 46.55 -0.98 -23.81
CA SER A 97 47.45 -0.19 -24.66
C SER A 97 48.28 -1.15 -25.50
#